data_AF-A0A183L823-F1
#
_entry.id   AF-A0A183L823-F1
#
_cell.length_a   1.000
_cell.length_b   1.000
_cell.length_c   1.000
_cell.angle_alpha   90.00
_cell.angle_beta   90.00
_cell.angle_gamma   90.00
#
_symmetry.space_group_name_H-M   'P 1'
#
loop_
_entity.id
_entity.type
_entity.pdbx_description
1 polymer ?
#
loop_
_entity_poly.entity_id
_entity_poly.type
_entity_poly.pdbx_seq_one_letter_code
_entity_poly.pdbx_strand_id
1 'polypeptide(L)'
;MLAAQQQLLEALLGKLSIQQDNPDYRGIESYLNPIPEFIFDADSGHTFEAWFGRVEDIFRVEFATMDDAKKVRLLLQKLGP
;
A
#
# COMPACT_ATOMS: atom_id res chain seq x y z
N MET A 1 11.96 33.06 -25.06
CA MET A 1 11.66 31.67 -25.45
C MET A 1 12.33 30.63 -24.55
N LEU A 2 13.64 30.71 -24.28
CA LEU A 2 14.35 29.73 -23.43
C LEU A 2 13.75 29.59 -22.00
N ALA A 3 13.43 30.72 -21.36
CA ALA A 3 12.89 30.72 -20.00
C ALA A 3 11.54 29.99 -19.90
N ALA A 4 10.67 30.12 -20.90
CA ALA A 4 9.38 29.43 -20.94
C ALA A 4 9.54 27.90 -21.09
N GLN A 5 10.57 27.45 -21.82
CA GLN A 5 10.87 26.02 -21.93
C GLN A 5 11.45 25.46 -20.63
N GLN A 6 12.28 26.22 -19.92
CA GLN A 6 12.80 25.82 -18.60
C GLN A 6 11.69 25.68 -17.56
N GLN A 7 10.79 26.66 -17.46
CA GLN A 7 9.67 26.59 -16.52
C GLN A 7 8.72 25.42 -16.81
N LEU A 8 8.52 25.09 -18.10
CA LEU A 8 7.74 23.92 -18.48
C LEU A 8 8.42 22.62 -18.04
N LEU A 9 9.73 22.50 -18.22
CA LEU A 9 10.50 21.32 -17.81
C LEU A 9 10.45 21.14 -16.28
N GLU A 10 10.64 22.21 -15.51
CA GLU A 10 10.56 22.17 -14.05
C GLU A 10 9.16 21.80 -13.55
N ALA A 11 8.12 22.35 -14.17
CA ALA A 11 6.74 22.01 -13.82
C ALA A 11 6.39 20.55 -14.13
N LEU A 12 6.91 19.99 -15.22
CA LEU A 12 6.73 18.58 -15.56
C LEU A 12 7.53 17.67 -14.63
N LEU A 13 8.76 18.04 -14.28
CA LEU A 13 9.60 17.28 -13.34
C LEU A 13 9.00 17.27 -11.93
N GLY A 14 8.44 18.41 -11.50
CA GLY A 14 7.71 18.52 -10.24
C GLY A 14 6.46 17.64 -10.21
N LYS A 15 5.67 17.62 -11.31
CA LYS A 15 4.50 16.75 -11.42
C LYS A 15 4.87 15.26 -11.42
N LEU A 16 5.96 14.87 -12.10
CA LEU A 16 6.47 13.50 -12.09
C LEU A 16 7.01 13.07 -10.72
N SER A 17 7.64 13.98 -9.98
CA SER A 17 8.12 13.73 -8.60
C SER A 17 6.96 13.54 -7.63
N ILE A 18 5.89 14.35 -7.77
CA ILE A 18 4.65 14.21 -6.99
C ILE A 18 3.83 12.97 -7.44
N GLN A 19 3.99 12.55 -8.70
CA GLN A 19 3.42 11.31 -9.25
C GLN A 19 4.33 10.08 -9.09
N GLN A 20 5.31 10.10 -8.19
CA GLN A 20 5.80 8.86 -7.57
C GLN A 20 4.74 8.26 -6.62
N ASP A 21 3.47 8.34 -7.00
CA ASP A 21 2.40 7.46 -6.56
C ASP A 21 2.72 6.14 -7.26
N ASN A 22 3.53 5.31 -6.61
CA ASN A 22 3.98 4.07 -7.22
C ASN A 22 2.71 3.27 -7.57
N PRO A 23 2.44 3.00 -8.86
CA PRO A 23 1.12 2.58 -9.34
C PRO A 23 0.66 1.27 -8.71
N ASP A 24 1.61 0.45 -8.22
CA ASP A 24 1.31 -0.72 -7.41
C ASP A 24 0.59 -0.33 -6.11
N TYR A 25 1.01 0.72 -5.38
CA TYR A 25 0.44 1.07 -4.08
C TYR A 25 -1.00 1.55 -4.18
N ARG A 26 -1.37 2.32 -5.20
CA ARG A 26 -2.75 2.77 -5.39
C ARG A 26 -3.71 1.60 -5.64
N GLY A 27 -3.24 0.58 -6.35
CA GLY A 27 -3.95 -0.69 -6.50
C GLY A 27 -3.99 -1.48 -5.18
N ILE A 28 -2.85 -1.64 -4.52
CA ILE A 28 -2.70 -2.36 -3.25
C ILE A 28 -3.60 -1.79 -2.15
N GLU A 29 -3.64 -0.47 -1.98
CA GLU A 29 -4.47 0.20 -0.98
C GLU A 29 -5.96 -0.07 -1.22
N SER A 30 -6.39 -0.22 -2.48
CA SER A 30 -7.77 -0.57 -2.78
C SER A 30 -8.16 -1.98 -2.29
N TYR A 31 -7.23 -2.95 -2.34
CA TYR A 31 -7.44 -4.30 -1.81
C TYR A 31 -7.39 -4.34 -0.28
N LEU A 32 -6.58 -3.48 0.34
CA LEU A 32 -6.39 -3.46 1.79
C LEU A 32 -7.36 -2.53 2.53
N ASN A 33 -7.94 -1.52 1.89
CA ASN A 33 -8.93 -0.62 2.48
C ASN A 33 -10.15 -1.30 3.12
N PRO A 34 -10.78 -2.32 2.51
CA PRO A 34 -11.92 -2.99 3.13
C PRO A 34 -11.53 -3.83 4.36
N ILE A 35 -10.24 -4.08 4.57
CA ILE A 35 -9.74 -4.84 5.71
C ILE A 35 -9.54 -3.89 6.90
N PRO A 36 -10.25 -4.09 8.02
CA PRO A 36 -10.05 -3.30 9.23
C PRO A 36 -8.64 -3.52 9.79
N GLU A 37 -8.09 -2.51 10.43
CA GLU A 37 -6.83 -2.65 11.19
C GLU A 37 -6.94 -3.77 12.22
N PHE A 38 -5.81 -4.40 12.51
CA PHE A 38 -5.75 -5.46 13.50
C PHE A 38 -5.94 -4.86 14.90
N ILE A 39 -6.97 -5.34 15.60
CA ILE A 39 -7.21 -5.02 17.00
C ILE A 39 -7.28 -6.36 17.73
N PHE A 40 -6.37 -6.55 18.69
CA PHE A 40 -6.34 -7.77 19.48
C PHE A 40 -7.46 -7.79 20.52
N ASP A 41 -8.29 -8.83 20.48
CA ASP A 41 -9.28 -9.13 21.50
C ASP A 41 -9.43 -10.66 21.58
N ALA A 42 -8.84 -11.23 22.64
CA ALA A 42 -8.84 -12.68 22.84
C ALA A 42 -10.23 -13.23 23.15
N ASP A 43 -11.07 -12.46 23.86
CA ASP A 43 -12.39 -12.89 24.32
C ASP A 43 -13.39 -12.97 23.16
N SER A 44 -13.25 -12.08 22.17
CA SER A 44 -14.03 -12.10 20.92
C SER A 44 -13.40 -12.95 19.80
N GLY A 45 -12.26 -13.60 20.07
CA GLY A 45 -11.52 -14.39 19.07
C GLY A 45 -10.85 -13.55 17.98
N HIS A 46 -10.65 -12.26 18.19
CA HIS A 46 -9.87 -11.38 17.33
C HIS A 46 -8.37 -11.59 17.58
N THR A 47 -7.88 -12.75 17.15
CA THR A 47 -6.45 -13.08 17.14
C THR A 47 -5.80 -12.64 15.83
N PHE A 48 -4.47 -12.54 15.83
CA PHE A 48 -3.72 -12.24 14.60
C PHE A 48 -4.00 -13.28 13.51
N GLU A 49 -4.09 -14.56 13.87
CA GLU A 49 -4.38 -15.64 12.91
C GLU A 49 -5.76 -15.46 12.25
N ALA A 50 -6.80 -15.17 13.04
CA ALA A 50 -8.15 -14.97 12.53
C ALA A 50 -8.29 -13.69 11.68
N TRP A 51 -7.49 -12.66 11.98
CA TRP A 51 -7.42 -11.45 11.18
C TRP A 51 -6.60 -11.65 9.90
N PHE A 52 -5.42 -12.27 10.01
CA PHE A 52 -4.52 -12.53 8.88
C PHE A 52 -5.15 -13.48 7.87
N GLY A 53 -5.91 -14.49 8.30
CA GLY A 53 -6.62 -15.39 7.39
C GLY A 53 -7.59 -14.69 6.44
N ARG A 54 -8.07 -13.47 6.78
CA ARG A 54 -8.93 -12.66 5.88
C ARG A 54 -8.15 -11.95 4.79
N VAL A 55 -6.86 -11.73 5.00
CA VAL A 55 -5.98 -10.98 4.09
C VAL A 55 -5.02 -11.90 3.35
N GLU A 56 -4.80 -13.11 3.86
CA GLU A 56 -3.82 -14.07 3.36
C GLU A 56 -3.99 -14.37 1.86
N ASP A 57 -5.24 -14.56 1.40
CA ASP A 57 -5.53 -14.83 0.00
C ASP A 57 -5.12 -13.67 -0.92
N ILE A 58 -5.25 -12.43 -0.46
CA ILE A 58 -4.79 -11.25 -1.21
C ILE A 58 -3.26 -11.28 -1.35
N PHE A 59 -2.53 -11.67 -0.30
CA PHE A 59 -1.08 -11.81 -0.36
C PHE A 59 -0.62 -12.96 -1.26
N ARG A 60 -1.37 -14.07 -1.26
CA ARG A 60 -1.06 -15.27 -2.05
C ARG A 60 -1.44 -15.15 -3.52
N VAL A 61 -2.54 -14.46 -3.83
CA VAL A 61 -3.10 -14.37 -5.18
C VAL A 61 -2.74 -13.03 -5.81
N GLU A 62 -3.27 -11.93 -5.29
CA GLU A 62 -3.12 -10.60 -5.88
C GLU A 62 -1.67 -10.09 -5.77
N PHE A 63 -0.99 -10.42 -4.68
CA PHE A 63 0.40 -10.02 -4.45
C PHE A 63 1.41 -11.15 -4.67
N ALA A 64 1.05 -12.22 -5.40
CA ALA A 64 1.92 -13.38 -5.61
C ALA A 64 3.32 -13.01 -6.11
N THR A 65 3.39 -12.06 -7.04
CA THR A 65 4.65 -11.59 -7.66
C THR A 65 5.32 -10.46 -6.91
N MET A 66 4.72 -9.98 -5.82
CA MET A 66 5.28 -8.90 -5.02
C MET A 66 6.38 -9.42 -4.10
N ASP A 67 7.45 -8.64 -3.96
CA ASP A 67 8.53 -8.93 -3.03
C ASP A 67 8.03 -9.02 -1.58
N ASP A 68 8.56 -9.99 -0.83
CA ASP A 68 8.08 -10.29 0.52
C ASP A 68 8.36 -9.14 1.50
N ALA A 69 9.43 -8.35 1.32
CA ALA A 69 9.67 -7.20 2.17
C ALA A 69 8.60 -6.12 1.95
N LYS A 70 8.11 -5.94 0.72
CA LYS A 70 6.96 -5.08 0.44
C LYS A 70 5.68 -5.63 1.06
N LYS A 71 5.45 -6.95 0.98
CA LYS A 71 4.26 -7.59 1.58
C LYS A 71 4.24 -7.36 3.09
N VAL A 72 5.37 -7.58 3.75
CA VAL A 72 5.54 -7.33 5.19
C VAL A 72 5.30 -5.87 5.52
N ARG A 73 5.82 -4.93 4.72
CA ARG A 73 5.61 -3.50 4.98
C ARG A 73 4.14 -3.10 4.93
N LEU A 74 3.35 -3.65 4.01
CA LEU A 74 1.90 -3.44 3.95
C LEU A 74 1.17 -4.06 5.14
N LEU A 75 1.57 -5.28 5.52
CA LEU A 75 1.00 -5.95 6.68
C LEU A 75 1.21 -5.12 7.95
N LEU A 76 2.43 -4.60 8.16
CA LEU A 76 2.78 -3.74 9.29
C LEU A 76 1.93 -2.46 9.34
N GLN A 77 1.61 -1.85 8.19
CA GLN A 77 0.73 -0.67 8.14
C GLN A 77 -0.68 -0.94 8.69
N LYS A 78 -1.11 -2.20 8.69
CA LYS A 78 -2.43 -2.61 9.18
C LYS A 78 -2.43 -3.10 10.63
N LEU A 79 -1.25 -3.22 11.26
CA LEU A 79 -1.13 -3.64 12.66
C LEU A 79 -1.26 -2.49 13.66
N GLY A 80 -1.51 -1.27 13.18
CA GLY A 80 -1.53 -0.07 14.01
C GLY A 80 -0.12 0.39 14.40
N PRO A 81 0.00 1.59 15.03
CA PRO A 81 1.25 2.10 15.58
C PRO A 81 1.75 1.33 16.82
#